data_AF-A0A3C7VX40-F1
#
_entry.id   AF-A0A3C7VX40-F1
#
_cell.length_a   1.000
_cell.length_b   1.000
_cell.length_c   1.000
_cell.angle_alpha   90.00
_cell.angle_beta   90.00
_cell.angle_gamma   90.00
#
_symmetry.space_group_name_H-M   'P 1'
#
loop_
_entity.id
_entity.type
_entity.pdbx_description
1 polymer ?
#
loop_
_entity_poly.entity_id
_entity_poly.type
_entity_poly.pdbx_seq_one_letter_code
_entity_poly.pdbx_strand_id
1 'polypeptide(L)'
;FITEEIWQAVAPLAGVTGPTIMLQAYPQVDPARVDTAASAELEWIKAIVLGVRNIRGEMNVAPGKTVDVLLRNGTENDNKRLQDNRTFLMQLARLGSVRFLEA
;
A
#
# COMPACT_ATOMS: atom_id res chain seq x y z
N PHE A 1 -25.80 11.11 -3.94
CA PHE A 1 -25.43 12.54 -3.74
C PHE A 1 -23.91 12.70 -3.70
N ILE A 2 -23.18 12.29 -2.66
CA ILE A 2 -21.69 12.40 -2.64
C ILE A 2 -20.98 11.51 -3.68
N THR A 3 -21.46 10.29 -3.88
CA THR A 3 -20.92 9.37 -4.90
C THR A 3 -21.10 9.91 -6.32
N GLU A 4 -22.22 10.60 -6.57
CA GLU A 4 -22.50 11.28 -7.84
C GLU A 4 -21.51 12.43 -8.05
N GLU A 5 -21.35 13.31 -7.06
CA GLU A 5 -20.43 14.44 -7.14
C GLU A 5 -18.97 14.00 -7.40
N ILE A 6 -18.49 13.01 -6.67
CA ILE A 6 -17.15 12.43 -6.89
C ILE A 6 -17.05 11.80 -8.28
N TRP A 7 -18.09 11.06 -8.71
CA TRP A 7 -18.09 10.42 -10.03
C TRP A 7 -18.04 11.45 -11.15
N GLN A 8 -18.81 12.54 -11.08
CA GLN A 8 -18.77 13.61 -12.07
C GLN A 8 -17.39 14.25 -12.18
N ALA A 9 -16.66 14.38 -11.07
CA ALA A 9 -15.29 14.89 -11.07
C ALA A 9 -14.26 13.90 -11.64
N VAL A 10 -14.41 12.61 -11.37
CA VAL A 10 -13.40 11.58 -11.70
C VAL A 10 -13.67 10.88 -13.03
N ALA A 11 -14.92 10.74 -13.46
CA ALA A 11 -15.28 10.01 -14.69
C ALA A 11 -14.54 10.52 -15.94
N PRO A 12 -14.39 11.85 -16.16
CA PRO A 12 -13.61 12.34 -17.30
C PRO A 12 -12.13 11.93 -17.26
N LEU A 13 -11.54 11.85 -16.06
CA LEU A 13 -10.15 11.41 -15.86
C LEU A 13 -10.00 9.90 -16.09
N ALA A 14 -11.05 9.13 -15.79
CA ALA A 14 -11.12 7.69 -16.01
C ALA A 14 -11.54 7.30 -17.43
N GLY A 15 -11.78 8.27 -18.32
CA GLY A 15 -12.23 8.03 -19.70
C GLY A 15 -13.67 7.53 -19.80
N VAL A 16 -14.50 7.78 -18.78
CA VAL A 16 -15.92 7.41 -18.74
C VAL A 16 -16.79 8.66 -18.91
N THR A 17 -17.86 8.56 -19.69
CA THR A 17 -18.79 9.67 -19.94
C THR A 17 -20.22 9.27 -19.62
N GLY A 18 -21.00 10.21 -19.10
CA GLY A 18 -22.43 10.04 -18.89
C GLY A 18 -23.01 11.12 -17.99
N PRO A 19 -24.33 11.29 -17.98
CA PRO A 19 -24.98 12.36 -17.23
C PRO A 19 -25.07 12.09 -15.72
N THR A 20 -25.06 10.82 -15.30
CA THR A 20 -25.14 10.42 -13.88
C THR A 20 -24.55 9.03 -13.66
N ILE A 21 -23.94 8.79 -12.50
CA ILE A 21 -23.46 7.45 -12.09
C ILE A 21 -24.62 6.45 -12.00
N MET A 22 -25.82 6.90 -11.69
CA MET A 22 -27.00 6.04 -11.47
C MET A 22 -27.41 5.27 -12.73
N LEU A 23 -27.04 5.76 -13.92
CA LEU A 23 -27.35 5.12 -15.21
C LEU A 23 -26.16 4.35 -15.79
N GLN A 24 -25.04 4.28 -15.08
CA GLN A 24 -23.86 3.54 -15.55
C GLN A 24 -24.05 2.04 -15.39
N ALA A 25 -23.40 1.28 -16.26
CA ALA A 25 -23.37 -0.17 -16.16
C ALA A 25 -22.75 -0.60 -14.82
N TYR A 26 -23.38 -1.58 -14.17
CA TYR A 26 -22.84 -2.14 -12.95
C TYR A 26 -21.49 -2.84 -13.24
N PRO A 27 -20.43 -2.58 -12.45
CA PRO A 27 -19.11 -3.16 -12.70
C PRO A 27 -19.16 -4.69 -12.78
N GLN A 28 -18.51 -5.24 -13.80
CA GLN A 28 -18.33 -6.68 -13.94
C GLN A 28 -16.92 -7.06 -13.52
N VAL A 29 -16.80 -8.15 -12.78
CA VAL A 29 -15.49 -8.70 -12.40
C VAL A 29 -14.81 -9.22 -13.65
N ASP A 30 -13.57 -8.80 -13.86
CA ASP A 30 -12.67 -9.37 -14.85
C ASP A 30 -11.67 -10.30 -14.14
N PRO A 31 -11.85 -11.63 -14.18
CA PRO A 31 -10.98 -12.58 -13.50
C PRO A 31 -9.52 -12.50 -13.96
N ALA A 32 -9.26 -12.02 -15.19
CA ALA A 32 -7.91 -11.89 -15.71
C ALA A 32 -7.12 -10.76 -15.03
N ARG A 33 -7.80 -9.82 -14.35
CA ARG A 33 -7.18 -8.74 -13.57
C ARG A 33 -6.99 -9.08 -12.09
N VAL A 34 -7.42 -10.27 -11.65
CA VAL A 34 -7.21 -10.72 -10.28
C VAL A 34 -5.79 -11.25 -10.15
N ASP A 35 -4.92 -10.44 -9.53
CA ASP A 35 -3.52 -10.81 -9.29
C ASP A 35 -3.30 -11.16 -7.81
N THR A 36 -3.18 -12.46 -7.54
CA THR A 36 -2.95 -12.99 -6.19
C THR A 36 -1.53 -12.74 -5.71
N ALA A 37 -0.55 -12.66 -6.63
CA ALA A 37 0.85 -12.40 -6.29
C ALA A 37 1.01 -10.94 -5.85
N ALA A 38 0.45 -9.99 -6.62
CA ALA A 38 0.42 -8.58 -6.26
C ALA A 38 -0.33 -8.32 -4.95
N SER A 39 -1.45 -9.03 -4.73
CA SER A 39 -2.19 -8.94 -3.47
C SER A 39 -1.34 -9.42 -2.28
N ALA A 40 -0.64 -10.56 -2.41
CA ALA A 40 0.23 -11.08 -1.36
C ALA A 40 1.44 -10.17 -1.08
N GLU A 41 1.96 -9.49 -2.09
CA GLU A 41 3.00 -8.48 -1.95
C GLU A 41 2.50 -7.24 -1.18
N LEU A 42 1.32 -6.72 -1.52
CA LEU A 42 0.71 -5.62 -0.78
C LEU A 42 0.42 -5.98 0.68
N GLU A 43 -0.04 -7.19 0.96
CA GLU A 43 -0.25 -7.65 2.35
C GLU A 43 1.06 -7.72 3.13
N TRP A 44 2.15 -8.14 2.49
CA TRP A 44 3.47 -8.10 3.11
C TRP A 44 3.92 -6.67 3.45
N ILE A 45 3.72 -5.72 2.53
CA ILE A 45 4.02 -4.29 2.76
C ILE A 45 3.18 -3.75 3.93
N LYS A 46 1.87 -4.02 3.93
CA LYS A 46 0.96 -3.59 5.01
C LYS A 46 1.41 -4.15 6.37
N ALA A 47 1.79 -5.43 6.43
CA ALA A 47 2.25 -6.06 7.65
C ALA A 47 3.47 -5.35 8.25
N ILE A 48 4.46 -4.96 7.42
CA ILE A 48 5.62 -4.19 7.89
C ILE A 48 5.22 -2.82 8.39
N VAL A 49 4.41 -2.07 7.63
CA VAL A 49 3.97 -0.72 8.01
C VAL A 49 3.20 -0.74 9.34
N LEU A 50 2.30 -1.70 9.51
CA LEU A 50 1.54 -1.88 10.75
C LEU A 50 2.45 -2.28 11.91
N GLY A 51 3.39 -3.20 11.69
CA GLY A 51 4.38 -3.60 12.70
C GLY A 51 5.20 -2.41 13.21
N VAL A 52 5.73 -1.59 12.29
CA VAL A 52 6.47 -0.36 12.65
C VAL A 52 5.59 0.61 13.42
N ARG A 53 4.33 0.81 12.99
CA ARG A 53 3.40 1.71 13.67
C ARG A 53 3.10 1.26 15.09
N ASN A 54 2.91 -0.04 15.32
CA ASN A 54 2.64 -0.61 16.63
C ASN A 54 3.83 -0.41 17.58
N ILE A 55 5.03 -0.79 17.15
CA ILE A 55 6.27 -0.63 17.93
C ILE A 55 6.49 0.83 18.30
N ARG A 56 6.24 1.77 17.38
CA ARG A 56 6.33 3.21 17.69
C ARG A 56 5.35 3.63 18.78
N GLY A 57 4.12 3.12 18.75
CA GLY A 57 3.11 3.38 19.78
C GLY A 57 3.53 2.87 21.14
N GLU A 58 4.03 1.63 21.21
CA GLU A 58 4.53 1.01 22.44
C GLU A 58 5.74 1.76 23.02
N MET A 59 6.62 2.26 22.16
CA MET A 59 7.85 2.96 22.54
C MET A 59 7.67 4.48 22.66
N ASN A 60 6.44 5.01 22.56
CA ASN A 60 6.14 6.45 22.58
C ASN A 60 6.96 7.29 21.58
N VAL A 61 7.24 6.73 20.41
CA VAL A 61 7.97 7.43 19.32
C VAL A 61 6.98 8.25 18.51
N ALA A 62 7.23 9.57 18.43
CA ALA A 62 6.39 10.48 17.67
C ALA A 62 6.27 10.07 16.18
N PRO A 63 5.06 10.14 15.57
CA PRO A 63 4.84 9.72 14.18
C PRO A 63 5.73 10.42 13.14
N GLY A 64 6.11 11.68 13.40
CA GLY A 64 6.94 12.48 12.49
C GLY A 64 8.44 12.17 12.54
N LYS A 65 8.93 11.44 13.56
CA LYS A 65 10.35 11.06 13.65
C LYS A 65 10.65 9.88 12.74
N THR A 66 11.79 9.90 12.07
CA THR A 66 12.27 8.74 11.30
C THR A 66 12.86 7.70 12.23
N VAL A 67 12.72 6.42 11.87
CA VAL A 67 13.34 5.29 12.59
C VAL A 67 14.07 4.39 11.61
N ASP A 68 15.16 3.78 12.06
CA ASP A 68 15.90 2.79 11.29
C ASP A 68 15.39 1.38 11.63
N VAL A 69 15.10 0.59 10.59
CA VAL A 69 14.53 -0.75 10.74
C VAL A 69 15.51 -1.81 10.27
N LEU A 70 15.72 -2.79 11.14
CA LEU A 70 16.52 -3.98 10.88
C LEU A 70 15.58 -5.18 10.78
N LEU A 71 15.56 -5.83 9.62
CA LEU A 71 14.79 -7.03 9.39
C LEU A 71 15.68 -8.26 9.62
N ARG A 72 15.13 -9.29 10.26
CA ARG A 72 15.81 -10.56 10.53
C ARG A 72 14.90 -11.72 10.15
N ASN A 73 15.49 -12.88 9.84
CA ASN A 73 14.78 -14.12 9.55
C ASN A 73 13.81 -14.02 8.35
N GLY A 74 14.15 -13.21 7.35
CA GLY A 74 13.40 -13.16 6.09
C GLY A 74 13.91 -14.18 5.09
N THR A 75 13.03 -14.55 4.17
CA THR A 75 13.36 -15.35 2.99
C THR A 75 13.99 -14.47 1.89
N GLU A 76 14.56 -15.11 0.86
CA GLU A 76 15.04 -14.38 -0.32
C GLU A 76 13.92 -13.57 -1.00
N ASN A 77 12.70 -14.11 -1.01
CA ASN A 77 11.53 -13.43 -1.54
C ASN A 77 11.16 -12.18 -0.72
N ASP A 78 11.34 -12.22 0.61
CA ASP A 78 11.13 -11.04 1.47
C ASP A 78 12.17 -9.96 1.18
N ASN A 79 13.42 -10.36 0.94
CA ASN A 79 14.45 -9.41 0.52
C ASN A 79 14.14 -8.80 -0.84
N LYS A 80 13.67 -9.60 -1.81
CA LYS A 80 13.23 -9.07 -3.11
C LYS A 80 12.08 -8.06 -2.95
N ARG A 81 11.02 -8.42 -2.22
CA ARG A 81 9.89 -7.52 -1.92
C ARG A 81 10.34 -6.23 -1.25
N LEU A 82 11.33 -6.31 -0.35
CA LEU A 82 11.92 -5.12 0.27
C LEU A 82 12.58 -4.22 -0.78
N GLN A 83 13.39 -4.78 -1.68
CA GLN A 83 14.09 -3.99 -2.69
C GLN A 83 13.10 -3.34 -3.67
N ASP A 84 12.14 -4.12 -4.17
CA ASP A 84 11.17 -3.68 -5.16
C ASP A 84 10.25 -2.56 -4.61
N ASN A 85 9.98 -2.57 -3.30
CA ASN A 85 9.06 -1.63 -2.64
C ASN A 85 9.72 -0.66 -1.66
N ARG A 86 11.06 -0.56 -1.69
CA ARG A 86 11.85 0.17 -0.69
C ARG A 86 11.35 1.60 -0.49
N THR A 87 11.12 2.32 -1.58
CA THR A 87 10.66 3.71 -1.56
C THR A 87 9.31 3.86 -0.88
N PHE A 88 8.36 2.97 -1.17
CA PHE A 88 7.04 2.99 -0.55
C PHE A 88 7.12 2.71 0.95
N LEU A 89 7.89 1.70 1.37
CA LEU A 89 8.06 1.37 2.79
C LEU A 89 8.69 2.54 3.56
N MET A 90 9.73 3.15 3.00
CA MET A 90 10.39 4.31 3.59
C MET A 90 9.42 5.47 3.84
N GLN A 91 8.53 5.76 2.88
CA GLN A 91 7.56 6.84 3.00
C GLN A 91 6.38 6.50 3.92
N LEU A 92 5.75 5.34 3.71
CA LEU A 92 4.53 4.93 4.42
C LEU A 92 4.79 4.66 5.91
N ALA A 93 5.95 4.10 6.26
CA ALA A 93 6.33 3.83 7.65
C ALA A 93 7.26 4.90 8.26
N ARG A 94 7.57 5.98 7.53
CA ARG A 94 8.47 7.07 7.95
C ARG A 94 9.84 6.55 8.41
N LEU A 95 10.51 5.78 7.58
CA LEU A 95 11.80 5.16 7.93
C LEU A 95 12.98 6.05 7.52
N GLY A 96 14.05 6.02 8.31
CA GLY A 96 15.36 6.59 7.96
C GLY A 96 16.21 5.62 7.15
N SER A 97 16.06 4.33 7.45
CA SER A 97 16.60 3.23 6.66
C SER A 97 15.82 1.94 6.93
N VAL A 98 15.90 1.01 5.99
CA VAL A 98 15.46 -0.37 6.16
C VAL A 98 16.46 -1.29 5.47
N ARG A 99 16.91 -2.32 6.19
CA ARG A 99 17.83 -3.34 5.69
C ARG A 99 17.65 -4.67 6.41
N PHE A 100 17.95 -5.76 5.71
CA PHE A 100 18.14 -7.05 6.36
C PHE A 100 19.46 -7.06 7.13
N LEU A 101 19.47 -7.75 8.28
CA LEU A 101 20.70 -8.11 8.96
C LEU A 101 21.40 -9.19 8.15
N GLU A 102 22.69 -8.98 7.88
CA GLU A 102 23.58 -10.03 7.39
C GLU A 102 23.64 -11.14 8.44
N ALA A 103 23.74 -12.38 7.98
CA ALA A 103 23.77 -13.56 8.83
C ALA A 103 25.05 -13.62 9.69
#